data_AF-A0A4U1CD35-F1
#
_entry.id   AF-A0A4U1CD35-F1
#
_cell.length_a   1.000
_cell.length_b   1.000
_cell.length_c   1.000
_cell.angle_alpha   90.00
_cell.angle_beta   90.00
_cell.angle_gamma   90.00
#
_symmetry.space_group_name_H-M   'P 1'
#
loop_
_entity.id
_entity.type
_entity.pdbx_description
1 polymer ?
#
loop_
_entity_poly.entity_id
_entity_poly.type
_entity_poly.pdbx_seq_one_letter_code
_entity_poly.pdbx_strand_id
1 'polypeptide(L)'
;MDFQTCFFISQRIQIIIKRSYSSISLMNTVGKKLEFFRLKHQFTQKQVAMVLNIPVEKYSAFESGASDISAVQLARLSEYYEVKIDAFFSSSEEKSEMVKAIGNHGLTETKVNKVPAARGPKKVAKARKTKRMANTSNTPLTQQYDEHAEGNSEEQQLITLLANIIVESTMRELDDLNKLEKSPGGYHYEEKKACVICGTVVSGEMSWYDRNGLKCIHCQKAINEQVIPYWVTKSKDSFYTEIQLELDFGMKGKVLNAFKKAGLIHSRVIPKAEGTGKHFELFLRSDNRDFLPPHKKLRIGGPVKEINADGLEEYVLSYPWYYFVDPIEHLKDYGISNYMRFVPEKDLLEDTEQDH
;
A
#
# COMPACT_ATOMS: atom_id res chain seq x y z
N MET A 1 -6.37 42.06 -36.96
CA MET A 1 -6.18 41.27 -35.72
C MET A 1 -6.61 42.14 -34.57
N ASP A 2 -7.69 41.77 -33.89
CA ASP A 2 -8.26 42.55 -32.79
C ASP A 2 -7.38 42.40 -31.53
N PHE A 3 -7.25 43.50 -30.78
CA PHE A 3 -6.51 43.59 -29.52
C PHE A 3 -7.00 42.55 -28.51
N GLN A 4 -8.29 42.22 -28.56
CA GLN A 4 -8.92 41.18 -27.74
C GLN A 4 -8.30 39.80 -28.01
N THR A 5 -8.07 39.45 -29.28
CA THR A 5 -7.52 38.15 -29.70
C THR A 5 -6.04 38.01 -29.30
N CYS A 6 -5.26 39.09 -29.45
CA CYS A 6 -3.87 39.12 -28.97
C CYS A 6 -3.76 39.02 -27.45
N PHE A 7 -4.71 39.59 -26.69
CA PHE A 7 -4.74 39.48 -25.23
C PHE A 7 -5.02 38.04 -24.76
N PHE A 8 -5.94 37.32 -25.41
CA PHE A 8 -6.23 35.92 -25.08
C PHE A 8 -5.11 34.96 -25.50
N ILE A 9 -4.44 35.21 -26.63
CA ILE A 9 -3.26 34.44 -27.04
C ILE A 9 -2.10 34.69 -26.07
N SER A 10 -1.88 35.94 -25.63
CA SER A 10 -0.88 36.27 -24.62
C SER A 10 -1.17 35.60 -23.27
N GLN A 11 -2.42 35.61 -22.80
CA GLN A 11 -2.85 34.91 -21.58
C GLN A 11 -2.66 33.38 -21.67
N ARG A 12 -2.97 32.77 -22.82
CA ARG A 12 -2.79 31.32 -23.04
C ARG A 12 -1.32 30.93 -23.15
N ILE A 13 -0.48 31.73 -23.81
CA ILE A 13 0.98 31.56 -23.83
C ILE A 13 1.54 31.70 -22.41
N GLN A 14 1.07 32.66 -21.61
CA GLN A 14 1.46 32.82 -20.20
C GLN A 14 1.08 31.61 -19.33
N ILE A 15 -0.04 30.93 -19.61
CA ILE A 15 -0.47 29.70 -18.90
C ILE A 15 0.39 28.50 -19.31
N ILE A 16 0.70 28.34 -20.60
CA ILE A 16 1.57 27.26 -21.10
C ILE A 16 3.00 27.44 -20.60
N ILE A 17 3.50 28.69 -20.60
CA ILE A 17 4.78 29.06 -19.99
C ILE A 17 4.74 28.79 -18.48
N LYS A 18 3.69 29.19 -17.74
CA LYS A 18 3.54 28.87 -16.30
C LYS A 18 3.54 27.36 -16.01
N ARG A 19 2.92 26.53 -16.86
CA ARG A 19 2.91 25.06 -16.70
C ARG A 19 4.29 24.43 -16.97
N SER A 20 5.01 24.91 -17.99
CA SER A 20 6.37 24.45 -18.29
C SER A 20 7.38 24.90 -17.21
N TYR A 21 7.26 26.14 -16.72
CA TYR A 21 8.03 26.65 -15.57
C TYR A 21 7.67 25.95 -14.25
N SER A 22 6.44 25.45 -14.09
CA SER A 22 6.00 24.72 -12.89
C SER A 22 6.66 23.34 -12.75
N SER A 23 6.93 22.65 -13.85
CA SER A 23 7.58 21.32 -13.82
C SER A 23 9.06 21.44 -13.44
N ILE A 24 9.78 22.38 -14.07
CA ILE A 24 11.19 22.68 -13.75
C ILE A 24 11.33 23.23 -12.31
N SER A 25 10.40 24.09 -11.88
CA SER A 25 10.35 24.61 -10.50
C SER A 25 10.10 23.50 -9.48
N LEU A 26 9.26 22.53 -9.81
CA LEU A 26 8.96 21.38 -8.94
C LEU A 26 10.15 20.42 -8.85
N MET A 27 10.79 20.08 -9.96
CA MET A 27 11.99 19.23 -10.00
C MET A 27 13.14 19.84 -9.20
N ASN A 28 13.37 21.15 -9.33
CA ASN A 28 14.34 21.87 -8.52
C ASN A 28 13.98 21.84 -7.02
N THR A 29 12.68 21.90 -6.69
CA THR A 29 12.21 21.83 -5.30
C THR A 29 12.46 20.44 -4.70
N VAL A 30 12.14 19.38 -5.44
CA VAL A 30 12.37 17.99 -5.02
C VAL A 30 13.86 17.71 -4.87
N GLY A 31 14.69 18.09 -5.86
CA GLY A 31 16.14 17.93 -5.80
C GLY A 31 16.77 18.61 -4.57
N LYS A 32 16.32 19.82 -4.22
CA LYS A 32 16.76 20.51 -2.99
C LYS A 32 16.28 19.85 -1.70
N LYS A 33 15.12 19.20 -1.71
CA LYS A 33 14.65 18.40 -0.56
C LYS A 33 15.47 17.12 -0.40
N LEU A 34 15.86 16.46 -1.49
CA LEU A 34 16.78 15.32 -1.46
C LEU A 34 18.13 15.70 -0.82
N GLU A 35 18.72 16.81 -1.29
CA GLU A 35 19.96 17.36 -0.72
C GLU A 35 19.81 17.67 0.78
N PHE A 36 18.70 18.30 1.17
CA PHE A 36 18.42 18.63 2.56
C PHE A 36 18.33 17.40 3.46
N PHE A 37 17.53 16.39 3.10
CA PHE A 37 17.40 15.18 3.93
C PHE A 37 18.71 14.40 4.00
N ARG A 38 19.44 14.32 2.88
CA ARG A 38 20.78 13.70 2.87
C ARG A 38 21.71 14.38 3.88
N LEU A 39 21.79 15.71 3.87
CA LEU A 39 22.66 16.47 4.78
C LEU A 39 22.18 16.41 6.22
N LYS A 40 20.86 16.49 6.46
CA LYS A 40 20.24 16.38 7.80
C LYS A 40 20.59 15.05 8.48
N HIS A 41 20.66 13.96 7.72
CA HIS A 41 21.04 12.64 8.20
C HIS A 41 22.54 12.32 8.06
N GLN A 42 23.37 13.31 7.69
CA GLN A 42 24.83 13.19 7.54
C GLN A 42 25.28 12.11 6.55
N PHE A 43 24.49 11.87 5.50
CA PHE A 43 24.85 10.91 4.46
C PHE A 43 25.62 11.54 3.30
N THR A 44 26.53 10.77 2.71
CA THR A 44 27.21 11.12 1.47
C THR A 44 26.35 10.74 0.25
N GLN A 45 26.53 11.43 -0.88
CA GLN A 45 25.85 11.06 -2.13
C GLN A 45 26.12 9.60 -2.52
N LYS A 46 27.34 9.09 -2.23
CA LYS A 46 27.72 7.70 -2.46
C LYS A 46 26.88 6.71 -1.65
N GLN A 47 26.64 6.99 -0.37
CA GLN A 47 25.81 6.12 0.48
C GLN A 47 24.36 6.07 -0.01
N VAL A 48 23.79 7.21 -0.39
CA VAL A 48 22.41 7.25 -0.89
C VAL A 48 22.29 6.58 -2.26
N ALA A 49 23.27 6.76 -3.13
CA ALA A 49 23.33 6.09 -4.43
C ALA A 49 23.38 4.55 -4.28
N MET A 50 24.12 4.03 -3.28
CA MET A 50 24.13 2.60 -2.95
C MET A 50 22.75 2.09 -2.52
N VAL A 51 22.03 2.83 -1.67
CA VAL A 51 20.67 2.47 -1.22
C VAL A 51 19.69 2.36 -2.40
N LEU A 52 19.84 3.25 -3.39
CA LEU A 52 19.00 3.24 -4.59
C LEU A 52 19.49 2.28 -5.68
N ASN A 53 20.66 1.67 -5.51
CA ASN A 53 21.36 0.88 -6.51
C ASN A 53 21.54 1.64 -7.85
N ILE A 54 22.06 2.87 -7.78
CA ILE A 54 22.34 3.73 -8.95
C ILE A 54 23.76 4.29 -8.91
N PRO A 55 24.31 4.74 -10.06
CA PRO A 55 25.56 5.49 -10.09
C PRO A 55 25.48 6.80 -9.29
N VAL A 56 26.60 7.21 -8.68
CA VAL A 56 26.67 8.42 -7.83
C VAL A 56 26.34 9.67 -8.64
N GLU A 57 26.75 9.69 -9.91
CA GLU A 57 26.50 10.75 -10.87
C GLU A 57 24.99 10.95 -11.10
N LYS A 58 24.24 9.85 -11.16
CA LYS A 58 22.78 9.88 -11.34
C LYS A 58 22.09 10.48 -10.11
N TYR A 59 22.55 10.13 -8.91
CA TYR A 59 22.02 10.73 -7.69
C TYR A 59 22.36 12.22 -7.58
N SER A 60 23.57 12.62 -7.98
CA SER A 60 23.96 14.04 -8.08
C SER A 60 23.07 14.81 -9.06
N ALA A 61 22.69 14.20 -10.19
CA ALA A 61 21.75 14.78 -11.15
C ALA A 61 20.33 14.93 -10.58
N PHE A 62 19.90 14.06 -9.65
CA PHE A 62 18.63 14.23 -8.95
C PHE A 62 18.65 15.45 -8.02
N GLU A 63 19.73 15.65 -7.24
CA GLU A 63 19.84 16.79 -6.31
C GLU A 63 19.92 18.14 -7.03
N SER A 64 20.52 18.17 -8.22
CA SER A 64 20.61 19.37 -9.05
C SER A 64 19.33 19.67 -9.86
N GLY A 65 18.37 18.74 -9.88
CA GLY A 65 17.18 18.83 -10.73
C GLY A 65 17.46 18.58 -12.22
N ALA A 66 18.65 18.09 -12.56
CA ALA A 66 19.04 17.75 -13.93
C ALA A 66 18.48 16.40 -14.42
N SER A 67 17.91 15.59 -13.51
CA SER A 67 17.29 14.31 -13.85
C SER A 67 16.12 14.00 -12.91
N ASP A 68 15.12 13.31 -13.44
CA ASP A 68 13.93 12.93 -12.70
C ASP A 68 14.17 11.72 -11.80
N ILE A 69 13.63 11.80 -10.59
CA ILE A 69 13.57 10.68 -9.65
C ILE A 69 12.21 10.00 -9.76
N SER A 70 12.21 8.67 -9.86
CA SER A 70 10.96 7.90 -9.93
C SER A 70 10.26 7.82 -8.56
N ALA A 71 8.94 7.60 -8.56
CA ALA A 71 8.16 7.41 -7.34
C ALA A 71 8.67 6.23 -6.48
N VAL A 72 9.13 5.15 -7.12
CA VAL A 72 9.71 3.98 -6.43
C VAL A 72 11.01 4.35 -5.70
N GLN A 73 11.86 5.16 -6.33
CA GLN A 73 13.09 5.65 -5.69
C GLN A 73 12.79 6.61 -4.54
N LEU A 74 11.80 7.49 -4.70
CA LEU A 74 11.33 8.36 -3.61
C LEU A 74 10.77 7.57 -2.42
N ALA A 75 10.00 6.50 -2.67
CA ALA A 75 9.50 5.62 -1.61
C ALA A 75 10.65 4.97 -0.83
N ARG A 76 11.67 4.45 -1.52
CA ARG A 76 12.87 3.89 -0.88
C ARG A 76 13.63 4.91 -0.04
N LEU A 77 13.77 6.14 -0.54
CA LEU A 77 14.38 7.21 0.24
C LEU A 77 13.53 7.64 1.44
N SER A 78 12.20 7.59 1.31
CA SER A 78 11.28 7.91 2.40
C SER A 78 11.45 6.92 3.57
N GLU A 79 11.63 5.63 3.27
CA GLU A 79 11.94 4.59 4.26
C GLU A 79 13.34 4.80 4.83
N TYR A 80 14.33 5.05 3.98
CA TYR A 80 15.73 5.20 4.39
C TYR A 80 15.98 6.41 5.30
N TYR A 81 15.30 7.53 5.05
CA TYR A 81 15.38 8.72 5.89
C TYR A 81 14.34 8.73 7.03
N GLU A 82 13.45 7.74 7.11
CA GLU A 82 12.33 7.69 8.06
C GLU A 82 11.40 8.92 7.97
N VAL A 83 11.09 9.38 6.75
CA VAL A 83 10.21 10.53 6.49
C VAL A 83 9.03 10.14 5.60
N LYS A 84 7.91 10.88 5.70
CA LYS A 84 6.78 10.70 4.78
C LYS A 84 7.15 11.15 3.37
N ILE A 85 6.65 10.45 2.36
CA ILE A 85 6.91 10.78 0.95
C ILE A 85 6.48 12.21 0.59
N ASP A 86 5.42 12.73 1.21
CA ASP A 86 4.92 14.10 1.05
C ASP A 86 5.98 15.17 1.43
N ALA A 87 6.93 14.82 2.30
CA ALA A 87 7.96 15.75 2.76
C ALA A 87 8.87 16.23 1.61
N PHE A 88 9.07 15.41 0.58
CA PHE A 88 9.84 15.77 -0.62
C PHE A 88 9.13 16.79 -1.52
N PHE A 89 7.81 16.92 -1.40
CA PHE A 89 6.98 17.81 -2.23
C PHE A 89 6.53 19.08 -1.51
N SER A 90 6.77 19.18 -0.20
CA SER A 90 6.36 20.32 0.62
C SER A 90 7.02 21.66 0.21
N SER A 91 6.20 22.64 -0.21
CA SER A 91 6.65 23.99 -0.50
C SER A 91 6.81 24.80 0.80
N SER A 92 8.07 24.94 1.24
CA SER A 92 8.57 26.00 2.13
C SER A 92 7.79 26.31 3.42
N GLU A 93 8.11 25.61 4.50
CA GLU A 93 7.97 26.13 5.87
C GLU A 93 9.07 25.70 6.84
N GLU A 94 10.24 25.29 6.31
CA GLU A 94 11.44 24.99 7.10
C GLU A 94 12.69 25.72 6.58
N LYS A 95 12.53 26.92 6.00
CA LYS A 95 13.69 27.79 5.70
C LYS A 95 14.55 28.06 6.96
N SER A 96 13.93 28.04 8.14
CA SER A 96 14.61 28.18 9.44
C SER A 96 15.47 26.97 9.82
N GLU A 97 15.13 25.75 9.39
CA GLU A 97 15.94 24.55 9.66
C GLU A 97 17.04 24.35 8.60
N MET A 98 16.73 24.61 7.33
CA MET A 98 17.69 24.52 6.23
C MET A 98 18.93 25.42 6.42
N VAL A 99 18.73 26.65 6.90
CA VAL A 99 19.84 27.59 7.15
C VAL A 99 20.69 27.19 8.37
N LYS A 100 20.10 26.51 9.37
CA LYS A 100 20.83 26.05 10.56
C LYS A 100 21.73 24.84 10.29
N ALA A 101 21.36 23.97 9.35
CA ALA A 101 22.14 22.80 8.99
C ALA A 101 23.41 23.15 8.17
N ILE A 102 23.37 24.23 7.39
CA ILE A 102 24.48 24.66 6.52
C ILE A 102 25.54 25.47 7.28
N GLY A 103 25.18 26.13 8.38
CA GLY A 103 26.08 27.05 9.12
C GLY A 103 27.22 26.41 9.93
N ASN A 104 27.32 25.08 10.02
CA ASN A 104 28.32 24.40 10.86
C ASN A 104 29.63 24.01 10.14
N HIS A 105 29.81 24.38 8.87
CA HIS A 105 31.10 24.27 8.17
C HIS A 105 31.67 25.68 7.92
N GLY A 106 32.57 26.14 8.79
CA GLY A 106 33.02 27.53 8.85
C GLY A 106 34.11 27.95 7.85
N LEU A 107 34.27 29.28 7.69
CA LEU A 107 35.55 30.02 7.67
C LEU A 107 35.32 31.55 7.83
N THR A 108 36.04 32.10 8.83
CA THR A 108 36.55 33.47 9.07
C THR A 108 35.63 34.68 9.27
N GLU A 109 35.86 35.31 10.43
CA GLU A 109 35.28 36.54 10.96
C GLU A 109 35.59 37.80 10.14
N THR A 110 34.67 38.77 10.14
CA THR A 110 35.01 40.18 10.42
C THR A 110 33.83 40.94 11.00
N LYS A 111 34.18 41.95 11.81
CA LYS A 111 33.47 42.54 12.95
C LYS A 111 32.36 43.56 12.63
N VAL A 112 31.30 43.49 13.45
CA VAL A 112 30.67 44.59 14.25
C VAL A 112 29.87 45.71 13.55
N ASN A 113 28.56 45.80 13.85
CA ASN A 113 27.99 46.89 14.69
C ASN A 113 26.47 46.78 15.03
N LYS A 114 26.19 46.88 16.35
CA LYS A 114 25.10 47.58 17.09
C LYS A 114 23.58 47.34 16.85
N VAL A 115 23.00 46.66 17.85
CA VAL A 115 21.76 46.85 18.67
C VAL A 115 21.19 48.31 18.71
N PRO A 116 19.90 48.65 19.04
CA PRO A 116 18.85 47.90 19.79
C PRO A 116 17.36 47.92 19.31
N ALA A 117 16.64 46.90 19.80
CA ALA A 117 15.36 46.87 20.54
C ALA A 117 14.15 47.77 20.17
N ALA A 118 12.95 47.15 20.09
CA ALA A 118 11.78 47.53 20.90
C ALA A 118 10.59 46.55 20.78
N ARG A 119 10.13 46.07 21.95
CA ARG A 119 8.75 45.99 22.47
C ARG A 119 7.62 45.43 21.57
N GLY A 120 6.96 44.35 22.04
CA GLY A 120 5.55 44.05 21.74
C GLY A 120 4.60 45.05 22.45
N PRO A 121 3.32 44.71 22.76
CA PRO A 121 2.53 43.51 22.44
C PRO A 121 1.08 43.86 21.99
N LYS A 122 0.18 42.84 22.02
CA LYS A 122 -1.31 42.89 22.16
C LYS A 122 -2.08 42.97 20.84
N LYS A 123 -3.32 42.48 20.68
CA LYS A 123 -4.27 41.59 21.40
C LYS A 123 -5.44 41.42 20.40
N VAL A 124 -6.05 40.23 20.38
CA VAL A 124 -7.50 39.94 20.34
C VAL A 124 -8.42 40.83 19.46
N ALA A 125 -9.12 40.21 18.51
CA ALA A 125 -10.49 40.58 18.18
C ALA A 125 -11.31 39.38 17.65
N LYS A 126 -12.56 39.31 18.11
CA LYS A 126 -13.56 38.26 17.91
C LYS A 126 -14.40 38.49 16.65
N ALA A 127 -14.95 37.35 16.17
CA ALA A 127 -16.30 37.14 15.64
C ALA A 127 -16.69 37.73 14.27
N ARG A 128 -17.20 36.84 13.40
CA ARG A 128 -18.56 36.99 12.86
C ARG A 128 -19.12 35.68 12.29
N LYS A 129 -20.31 35.30 12.79
CA LYS A 129 -21.24 34.36 12.15
C LYS A 129 -21.81 35.01 10.89
N THR A 130 -21.89 34.25 9.80
CA THR A 130 -22.94 34.40 8.78
C THR A 130 -23.41 33.04 8.29
N LYS A 131 -24.73 32.89 8.34
CA LYS A 131 -25.54 31.77 7.86
C LYS A 131 -25.89 32.08 6.40
N ARG A 132 -25.69 31.16 5.45
CA ARG A 132 -26.50 31.10 4.22
C ARG A 132 -26.41 29.74 3.53
N MET A 133 -27.55 29.38 2.95
CA MET A 133 -27.97 28.09 2.42
C MET A 133 -27.36 27.80 1.05
N ALA A 134 -27.25 26.52 0.67
CA ALA A 134 -27.77 26.01 -0.61
C ALA A 134 -27.61 24.48 -0.73
N ASN A 135 -28.72 23.86 -1.14
CA ASN A 135 -28.82 22.53 -1.74
C ASN A 135 -27.73 22.28 -2.78
N THR A 136 -27.09 21.11 -2.74
CA THR A 136 -26.28 20.59 -3.84
C THR A 136 -26.95 19.32 -4.36
N SER A 137 -27.52 19.42 -5.55
CA SER A 137 -28.04 18.31 -6.33
C SER A 137 -26.90 17.40 -6.76
N ASN A 138 -27.03 16.10 -6.47
CA ASN A 138 -26.17 15.06 -7.04
C ASN A 138 -26.44 14.93 -8.54
N THR A 139 -25.57 15.51 -9.36
CA THR A 139 -25.53 15.28 -10.80
C THR A 139 -24.32 14.37 -11.09
N PRO A 140 -24.44 13.28 -11.87
CA PRO A 140 -23.31 12.44 -12.24
C PRO A 140 -22.25 13.26 -12.99
N LEU A 141 -20.99 13.17 -12.57
CA LEU A 141 -19.87 13.99 -13.06
C LEU A 141 -19.42 13.66 -14.50
N THR A 142 -20.17 12.82 -15.22
CA THR A 142 -19.76 12.23 -16.51
C THR A 142 -20.18 13.03 -17.74
N GLN A 143 -20.86 14.17 -17.61
CA GLN A 143 -21.42 14.90 -18.78
C GLN A 143 -20.87 16.32 -18.99
N GLN A 144 -19.76 16.71 -18.36
CA GLN A 144 -19.26 18.09 -18.43
C GLN A 144 -17.89 18.29 -19.10
N TYR A 145 -17.39 17.30 -19.86
CA TYR A 145 -16.03 17.33 -20.42
C TYR A 145 -15.91 17.30 -21.95
N ASP A 146 -16.99 17.52 -22.70
CA ASP A 146 -16.92 17.56 -24.16
C ASP A 146 -17.17 18.97 -24.68
N GLU A 147 -16.11 19.73 -24.99
CA GLU A 147 -16.16 20.75 -26.06
C GLU A 147 -14.80 21.27 -26.55
N HIS A 148 -13.66 20.83 -26.01
CA HIS A 148 -12.34 21.20 -26.55
C HIS A 148 -11.37 20.01 -26.59
N ALA A 149 -11.66 19.02 -27.44
CA ALA A 149 -10.77 17.89 -27.70
C ALA A 149 -10.09 18.02 -29.08
N GLU A 150 -9.16 18.96 -29.19
CA GLU A 150 -8.13 18.90 -30.24
C GLU A 150 -6.87 18.27 -29.64
N GLY A 151 -6.67 16.99 -29.95
CA GLY A 151 -5.39 16.29 -29.80
C GLY A 151 -5.04 15.80 -28.39
N ASN A 152 -5.96 15.15 -27.67
CA ASN A 152 -5.58 14.46 -26.45
C ASN A 152 -4.78 13.19 -26.80
N SER A 153 -3.51 13.11 -26.40
CA SER A 153 -2.69 11.91 -26.60
C SER A 153 -3.29 10.72 -25.85
N GLU A 154 -3.05 9.48 -26.32
CA GLU A 154 -3.51 8.26 -25.65
C GLU A 154 -3.10 8.23 -24.16
N GLU A 155 -1.94 8.81 -23.85
CA GLU A 155 -1.43 8.99 -22.49
C GLU A 155 -2.36 9.85 -21.62
N GLN A 156 -2.92 10.94 -22.16
CA GLN A 156 -3.85 11.81 -21.44
C GLN A 156 -5.19 11.11 -21.15
N GLN A 157 -5.64 10.24 -22.07
CA GLN A 157 -6.83 9.42 -21.85
C GLN A 157 -6.60 8.38 -20.75
N LEU A 158 -5.44 7.71 -20.76
CA LEU A 158 -5.07 6.74 -19.72
C LEU A 158 -4.94 7.39 -18.34
N ILE A 159 -4.28 8.54 -18.25
CA ILE A 159 -4.15 9.30 -17.00
C ILE A 159 -5.53 9.70 -16.47
N THR A 160 -6.42 10.17 -17.35
CA THR A 160 -7.79 10.56 -16.98
C THR A 160 -8.59 9.36 -16.47
N LEU A 161 -8.48 8.21 -17.13
CA LEU A 161 -9.13 6.97 -16.70
C LEU A 161 -8.65 6.53 -15.30
N LEU A 162 -7.33 6.51 -15.08
CA LEU A 162 -6.76 6.14 -13.78
C LEU A 162 -7.18 7.13 -12.68
N ALA A 163 -7.18 8.43 -12.98
CA ALA A 163 -7.64 9.44 -12.03
C ALA A 163 -9.11 9.23 -11.64
N ASN A 164 -9.99 8.93 -12.61
CA ASN A 164 -11.40 8.66 -12.33
C ASN A 164 -11.58 7.42 -11.45
N ILE A 165 -10.86 6.33 -11.71
CA ILE A 165 -10.90 5.10 -10.88
C ILE A 165 -10.48 5.42 -9.44
N ILE A 166 -9.42 6.22 -9.25
CA ILE A 166 -8.93 6.61 -7.92
C ILE A 166 -9.96 7.48 -7.20
N VAL A 167 -10.53 8.48 -7.89
CA VAL A 167 -11.55 9.38 -7.32
C VAL A 167 -12.79 8.58 -6.90
N GLU A 168 -13.31 7.71 -7.77
CA GLU A 168 -14.47 6.86 -7.47
C GLU A 168 -14.21 5.89 -6.32
N SER A 169 -13.01 5.30 -6.24
CA SER A 169 -12.63 4.45 -5.11
C SER A 169 -12.58 5.24 -3.81
N THR A 170 -11.99 6.43 -3.84
CA THR A 170 -11.82 7.30 -2.66
C THR A 170 -13.18 7.83 -2.18
N MET A 171 -14.06 8.23 -3.09
CA MET A 171 -15.42 8.67 -2.75
C MET A 171 -16.20 7.55 -2.06
N ARG A 172 -16.11 6.31 -2.54
CA ARG A 172 -16.74 5.16 -1.87
C ARG A 172 -16.19 4.89 -0.48
N GLU A 173 -14.88 4.98 -0.29
CA GLU A 173 -14.27 4.84 1.04
C GLU A 173 -14.74 5.95 2.00
N LEU A 174 -14.83 7.20 1.53
CA LEU A 174 -15.34 8.32 2.33
C LEU A 174 -16.81 8.13 2.70
N ASP A 175 -17.64 7.66 1.77
CA ASP A 175 -19.04 7.34 2.04
C ASP A 175 -19.19 6.23 3.09
N ASP A 176 -18.33 5.22 3.02
CA ASP A 176 -18.29 4.15 4.01
C ASP A 176 -17.87 4.65 5.39
N LEU A 177 -16.86 5.53 5.47
CA LEU A 177 -16.47 6.19 6.72
C LEU A 177 -17.61 7.04 7.30
N ASN A 178 -18.28 7.84 6.47
CA ASN A 178 -19.44 8.65 6.88
C ASN A 178 -20.61 7.78 7.40
N LYS A 179 -20.83 6.60 6.81
CA LYS A 179 -21.84 5.65 7.30
C LYS A 179 -21.42 5.03 8.63
N LEU A 180 -20.13 4.70 8.81
CA LEU A 180 -19.59 4.20 10.09
C LEU A 180 -19.66 5.26 11.20
N GLU A 181 -19.50 6.55 10.89
CA GLU A 181 -19.71 7.61 11.87
C GLU A 181 -21.17 7.65 12.38
N LYS A 182 -22.13 7.44 11.49
CA LYS A 182 -23.57 7.38 11.83
C LYS A 182 -23.96 6.08 12.51
N SER A 183 -23.29 4.98 12.16
CA SER A 183 -23.54 3.63 12.67
C SER A 183 -22.23 2.96 13.14
N PRO A 184 -21.70 3.32 14.33
CA PRO A 184 -20.39 2.84 14.78
C PRO A 184 -20.28 1.32 14.96
N GLY A 185 -21.41 0.63 15.16
CA GLY A 185 -21.48 -0.84 15.25
C GLY A 185 -21.40 -1.57 13.92
N GLY A 186 -21.52 -0.84 12.80
CA GLY A 186 -21.59 -1.38 11.45
C GLY A 186 -22.97 -1.28 10.81
N TYR A 187 -23.06 -1.68 9.54
CA TYR A 187 -24.29 -1.63 8.72
C TYR A 187 -24.26 -2.69 7.61
N HIS A 188 -25.42 -2.99 7.04
CA HIS A 188 -25.54 -3.86 5.86
C HIS A 188 -25.04 -3.14 4.61
N TYR A 189 -24.21 -3.79 3.81
CA TYR A 189 -23.54 -3.20 2.65
C TYR A 189 -24.30 -3.50 1.36
N GLU A 190 -24.78 -2.47 0.68
CA GLU A 190 -25.64 -2.64 -0.51
C GLU A 190 -24.90 -3.26 -1.72
N GLU A 191 -23.62 -2.92 -1.91
CA GLU A 191 -22.83 -3.40 -3.04
C GLU A 191 -22.26 -4.80 -2.82
N LYS A 192 -21.90 -5.48 -3.92
CA LYS A 192 -21.23 -6.78 -3.85
C LYS A 192 -19.77 -6.58 -3.46
N LYS A 193 -19.36 -7.17 -2.34
CA LYS A 193 -17.96 -7.15 -1.89
C LYS A 193 -17.60 -8.49 -1.24
N ALA A 194 -16.33 -8.86 -1.30
CA ALA A 194 -15.85 -10.11 -0.70
C ALA A 194 -15.73 -9.99 0.82
N CYS A 195 -16.15 -11.02 1.55
CA CYS A 195 -15.92 -11.12 2.98
C CYS A 195 -14.41 -11.19 3.28
N VAL A 196 -13.94 -10.38 4.22
CA VAL A 196 -12.52 -10.32 4.62
C VAL A 196 -12.00 -11.62 5.24
N ILE A 197 -12.89 -12.51 5.72
CA ILE A 197 -12.54 -13.79 6.35
C ILE A 197 -12.62 -14.94 5.34
N CYS A 198 -13.81 -15.22 4.79
CA CYS A 198 -14.03 -16.39 3.94
C CYS A 198 -13.93 -16.11 2.44
N GLY A 199 -13.84 -14.85 2.02
CA GLY A 199 -13.78 -14.46 0.61
C GLY A 199 -15.11 -14.54 -0.15
N THR A 200 -16.19 -15.07 0.45
CA THR A 200 -17.51 -15.12 -0.21
C THR A 200 -18.00 -13.70 -0.55
N VAL A 201 -18.43 -13.51 -1.79
CA VAL A 201 -19.01 -12.24 -2.25
C VAL A 201 -20.45 -12.14 -1.75
N VAL A 202 -20.75 -11.08 -1.01
CA VAL A 202 -22.07 -10.83 -0.39
C VAL A 202 -22.48 -9.38 -0.57
N SER A 203 -23.78 -9.11 -0.40
CA SER A 203 -24.41 -7.79 -0.45
C SER A 203 -25.71 -7.78 0.37
N GLY A 204 -26.28 -6.60 0.60
CA GLY A 204 -27.52 -6.38 1.34
C GLY A 204 -27.49 -7.01 2.74
N GLU A 205 -28.61 -7.62 3.13
CA GLU A 205 -28.81 -8.24 4.45
C GLU A 205 -27.82 -9.38 4.75
N MET A 206 -27.22 -9.99 3.73
CA MET A 206 -26.24 -11.06 3.88
C MET A 206 -24.83 -10.56 4.22
N SER A 207 -24.66 -9.24 4.36
CA SER A 207 -23.38 -8.60 4.61
C SER A 207 -23.39 -7.74 5.88
N TRP A 208 -22.23 -7.57 6.50
CA TRP A 208 -22.03 -6.68 7.64
C TRP A 208 -20.70 -5.94 7.50
N TYR A 209 -20.77 -4.64 7.28
CA TYR A 209 -19.62 -3.75 7.16
C TYR A 209 -19.35 -3.04 8.48
N ASP A 210 -18.11 -3.09 8.96
CA ASP A 210 -17.65 -2.33 10.13
C ASP A 210 -16.25 -1.74 9.85
N ARG A 211 -15.62 -1.14 10.87
CA ARG A 211 -14.26 -0.59 10.79
C ARG A 211 -13.16 -1.57 10.32
N ASN A 212 -13.40 -2.88 10.37
CA ASN A 212 -12.47 -3.90 9.91
C ASN A 212 -12.87 -4.50 8.54
N GLY A 213 -13.79 -3.85 7.83
CA GLY A 213 -14.20 -4.23 6.47
C GLY A 213 -15.46 -5.08 6.41
N LEU A 214 -15.74 -5.64 5.24
CA LEU A 214 -16.97 -6.40 4.98
C LEU A 214 -16.89 -7.83 5.48
N LYS A 215 -17.91 -8.29 6.18
CA LYS A 215 -18.10 -9.70 6.58
C LYS A 215 -19.40 -10.24 5.98
N CYS A 216 -19.47 -11.53 5.68
CA CYS A 216 -20.77 -12.18 5.48
C CYS A 216 -21.46 -12.40 6.83
N ILE A 217 -22.79 -12.55 6.81
CA ILE A 217 -23.58 -12.74 8.03
C ILE A 217 -23.14 -13.96 8.85
N HIS A 218 -22.66 -15.02 8.19
CA HIS A 218 -22.13 -16.21 8.84
C HIS A 218 -20.85 -15.92 9.64
N CYS A 219 -19.89 -15.23 9.04
CA CYS A 219 -18.66 -14.84 9.72
C CYS A 219 -18.92 -13.79 10.82
N GLN A 220 -19.84 -12.85 10.59
CA GLN A 220 -20.22 -11.89 11.63
C GLN A 220 -20.87 -12.59 12.83
N LYS A 221 -21.79 -13.53 12.60
CA LYS A 221 -22.41 -14.34 13.65
C LYS A 221 -21.37 -15.13 14.45
N ALA A 222 -20.41 -15.76 13.78
CA ALA A 222 -19.33 -16.49 14.43
C ALA A 222 -18.42 -15.60 15.32
N ILE A 223 -18.22 -14.33 14.94
CA ILE A 223 -17.54 -13.35 15.80
C ILE A 223 -18.39 -13.02 17.03
N ASN A 224 -19.68 -12.73 16.83
CA ASN A 224 -20.60 -12.38 17.91
C ASN A 224 -20.73 -13.52 18.93
N GLU A 225 -20.75 -14.76 18.45
CA GLU A 225 -20.81 -15.99 19.25
C GLU A 225 -19.44 -16.46 19.75
N GLN A 226 -18.37 -15.70 19.49
CA GLN A 226 -16.99 -16.01 19.90
C GLN A 226 -16.45 -17.36 19.41
N VAL A 227 -17.02 -17.92 18.33
CA VAL A 227 -16.49 -19.10 17.64
C VAL A 227 -15.10 -18.79 17.06
N ILE A 228 -14.94 -17.56 16.54
CA ILE A 228 -13.66 -17.00 16.13
C ILE A 228 -13.48 -15.61 16.75
N PRO A 229 -12.24 -15.20 17.07
CA PRO A 229 -12.01 -13.90 17.67
C PRO A 229 -12.09 -12.77 16.65
N TYR A 230 -12.54 -11.60 17.10
CA TYR A 230 -12.71 -10.40 16.25
C TYR A 230 -11.43 -9.97 15.51
N TRP A 231 -10.25 -10.18 16.08
CA TRP A 231 -8.98 -9.75 15.46
C TRP A 231 -8.64 -10.48 14.15
N VAL A 232 -9.30 -11.61 13.87
CA VAL A 232 -9.15 -12.36 12.60
C VAL A 232 -9.44 -11.48 11.38
N THR A 233 -10.32 -10.49 11.52
CA THR A 233 -10.68 -9.58 10.44
C THR A 233 -9.55 -8.61 10.07
N LYS A 234 -8.57 -8.38 10.97
CA LYS A 234 -7.51 -7.37 10.76
C LYS A 234 -6.35 -7.89 9.93
N SER A 235 -6.13 -9.20 9.93
CA SER A 235 -4.98 -9.79 9.26
C SER A 235 -5.29 -11.20 8.79
N LYS A 236 -5.19 -11.43 7.48
CA LYS A 236 -5.28 -12.76 6.89
C LYS A 236 -4.14 -13.69 7.34
N ASP A 237 -3.03 -13.13 7.82
CA ASP A 237 -1.88 -13.88 8.33
C ASP A 237 -2.11 -14.45 9.74
N SER A 238 -3.29 -14.24 10.30
CA SER A 238 -3.64 -14.67 11.65
C SER A 238 -4.23 -16.09 11.70
N PHE A 239 -4.53 -16.68 10.54
CA PHE A 239 -5.02 -18.04 10.40
C PHE A 239 -4.52 -18.68 9.10
N TYR A 240 -4.70 -20.00 9.00
CA TYR A 240 -4.56 -20.75 7.75
C TYR A 240 -5.94 -21.24 7.29
N THR A 241 -6.12 -21.32 5.98
CA THR A 241 -7.22 -22.08 5.35
C THR A 241 -6.73 -23.47 4.97
N GLU A 242 -7.66 -24.39 4.69
CA GLU A 242 -7.33 -25.71 4.14
C GLU A 242 -6.49 -25.62 2.86
N ILE A 243 -6.86 -24.70 1.95
CA ILE A 243 -6.13 -24.43 0.70
C ILE A 243 -4.70 -23.98 1.00
N GLN A 244 -4.50 -23.09 1.98
CA GLN A 244 -3.16 -22.64 2.36
C GLN A 244 -2.33 -23.78 2.96
N LEU A 245 -2.93 -24.63 3.80
CA LEU A 245 -2.21 -25.78 4.35
C LEU A 245 -1.79 -26.78 3.27
N GLU A 246 -2.60 -26.94 2.23
CA GLU A 246 -2.28 -27.77 1.07
C GLU A 246 -1.15 -27.14 0.23
N LEU A 247 -1.26 -25.85 -0.11
CA LEU A 247 -0.24 -25.17 -0.92
C LEU A 247 1.10 -25.03 -0.19
N ASP A 248 1.08 -24.70 1.10
CA ASP A 248 2.29 -24.40 1.86
C ASP A 248 2.99 -25.66 2.40
N PHE A 249 2.25 -26.74 2.67
CA PHE A 249 2.78 -27.94 3.33
C PHE A 249 2.42 -29.26 2.64
N GLY A 250 1.74 -29.24 1.49
CA GLY A 250 1.27 -30.46 0.81
C GLY A 250 0.22 -31.24 1.59
N MET A 251 -0.46 -30.62 2.56
CA MET A 251 -1.37 -31.31 3.48
C MET A 251 -2.75 -31.53 2.86
N LYS A 252 -2.90 -32.62 2.09
CA LYS A 252 -4.19 -33.02 1.50
C LYS A 252 -5.25 -33.30 2.58
N GLY A 253 -6.53 -33.15 2.23
CA GLY A 253 -7.66 -33.25 3.16
C GLY A 253 -7.72 -34.55 4.00
N LYS A 254 -7.27 -35.70 3.46
CA LYS A 254 -7.18 -36.97 4.23
C LYS A 254 -6.19 -36.85 5.40
N VAL A 255 -5.01 -36.29 5.15
CA VAL A 255 -3.96 -36.08 6.16
C VAL A 255 -4.40 -35.02 7.16
N LEU A 256 -4.95 -33.91 6.68
CA LEU A 256 -5.48 -32.85 7.54
C LEU A 256 -6.55 -33.36 8.51
N ASN A 257 -7.47 -34.21 8.03
CA ASN A 257 -8.48 -34.83 8.88
C ASN A 257 -7.88 -35.82 9.89
N ALA A 258 -6.83 -36.55 9.52
CA ALA A 258 -6.11 -37.42 10.46
C ALA A 258 -5.43 -36.58 11.56
N PHE A 259 -4.81 -35.44 11.21
CA PHE A 259 -4.17 -34.54 12.18
C PHE A 259 -5.19 -33.91 13.13
N LYS A 260 -6.36 -33.51 12.62
CA LYS A 260 -7.47 -33.04 13.46
C LYS A 260 -7.94 -34.11 14.45
N LYS A 261 -8.13 -35.35 13.98
CA LYS A 261 -8.53 -36.49 14.84
C LYS A 261 -7.48 -36.83 15.90
N ALA A 262 -6.20 -36.69 15.55
CA ALA A 262 -5.08 -36.91 16.48
C ALA A 262 -4.85 -35.74 17.44
N GLY A 263 -5.56 -34.61 17.30
CA GLY A 263 -5.38 -33.42 18.13
C GLY A 263 -4.08 -32.64 17.85
N LEU A 264 -3.42 -32.92 16.72
CA LEU A 264 -2.17 -32.23 16.33
C LEU A 264 -2.45 -30.81 15.85
N ILE A 265 -3.62 -30.59 15.24
CA ILE A 265 -4.05 -29.30 14.70
C ILE A 265 -5.50 -29.02 15.10
N HIS A 266 -5.75 -27.81 15.55
CA HIS A 266 -7.05 -27.33 16.01
C HIS A 266 -7.68 -26.44 14.94
N SER A 267 -8.89 -26.80 14.50
CA SER A 267 -9.66 -25.99 13.57
C SER A 267 -10.85 -25.30 14.26
N ARG A 268 -11.23 -24.14 13.72
CA ARG A 268 -12.45 -23.43 14.06
C ARG A 268 -13.40 -23.52 12.88
N VAL A 269 -14.58 -24.08 13.12
CA VAL A 269 -15.61 -24.25 12.09
C VAL A 269 -16.67 -23.16 12.27
N ILE A 270 -16.84 -22.33 11.25
CA ILE A 270 -17.92 -21.34 11.15
C ILE A 270 -19.16 -22.07 10.61
N PRO A 271 -20.26 -22.17 11.37
CA PRO A 271 -21.49 -22.76 10.88
C PRO A 271 -22.20 -21.82 9.89
N LYS A 272 -23.05 -22.38 9.03
CA LYS A 272 -24.02 -21.56 8.29
C LYS A 272 -25.00 -20.94 9.28
N ALA A 273 -25.40 -19.69 9.05
CA ALA A 273 -26.36 -19.00 9.92
C ALA A 273 -27.75 -19.65 9.85
N GLU A 274 -28.09 -20.21 8.68
CA GLU A 274 -29.31 -20.95 8.41
C GLU A 274 -28.96 -22.34 7.87
N GLY A 275 -29.70 -23.35 8.34
CA GLY A 275 -29.54 -24.74 7.92
C GLY A 275 -28.37 -25.50 8.59
N THR A 276 -28.12 -26.71 8.10
CA THR A 276 -27.05 -27.58 8.61
C THR A 276 -25.81 -27.48 7.74
N GLY A 277 -24.63 -27.40 8.37
CA GLY A 277 -23.35 -27.55 7.70
C GLY A 277 -22.34 -26.45 8.02
N LYS A 278 -21.12 -26.66 7.53
CA LYS A 278 -19.98 -25.74 7.63
C LYS A 278 -20.09 -24.66 6.55
N HIS A 279 -19.95 -23.41 6.94
CA HIS A 279 -19.74 -22.28 6.02
C HIS A 279 -18.26 -22.13 5.67
N PHE A 280 -17.40 -22.15 6.69
CA PHE A 280 -15.96 -21.96 6.53
C PHE A 280 -15.21 -22.66 7.65
N GLU A 281 -13.98 -23.10 7.41
CA GLU A 281 -13.09 -23.65 8.44
C GLU A 281 -11.74 -22.97 8.33
N LEU A 282 -11.20 -22.58 9.47
CA LEU A 282 -9.91 -21.93 9.56
C LEU A 282 -9.11 -22.48 10.74
N PHE A 283 -7.79 -22.34 10.65
CA PHE A 283 -6.85 -22.82 11.65
C PHE A 283 -6.16 -21.60 12.24
N LEU A 284 -6.65 -21.13 13.39
CA LEU A 284 -6.08 -19.96 14.03
C LEU A 284 -4.61 -20.23 14.40
N ARG A 285 -3.73 -19.29 14.07
CA ARG A 285 -2.32 -19.39 14.47
C ARG A 285 -2.20 -19.40 15.99
N SER A 286 -3.09 -18.68 16.69
CA SER A 286 -3.11 -18.64 18.16
C SER A 286 -3.32 -20.02 18.79
N ASP A 287 -4.06 -20.90 18.13
CA ASP A 287 -4.47 -22.20 18.63
C ASP A 287 -3.48 -23.31 18.21
N ASN A 288 -2.56 -22.96 17.30
CA ASN A 288 -1.63 -23.88 16.66
C ASN A 288 -0.19 -23.32 16.65
N ARG A 289 0.19 -22.49 17.63
CA ARG A 289 1.48 -21.75 17.61
C ARG A 289 2.70 -22.66 17.56
N ASP A 290 2.62 -23.79 18.24
CA ASP A 290 3.72 -24.75 18.33
C ASP A 290 3.76 -25.72 17.14
N PHE A 291 2.68 -25.78 16.36
CA PHE A 291 2.55 -26.70 15.23
C PHE A 291 2.72 -26.01 13.87
N LEU A 292 2.06 -24.86 13.67
CA LEU A 292 2.08 -24.10 12.42
C LEU A 292 2.97 -22.86 12.54
N PRO A 293 3.85 -22.60 11.55
CA PRO A 293 4.65 -21.39 11.52
C PRO A 293 3.81 -20.13 11.27
N PRO A 294 4.36 -18.93 11.48
CA PRO A 294 3.75 -17.70 11.00
C PRO A 294 3.95 -17.55 9.48
N HIS A 295 2.95 -17.02 8.76
CA HIS A 295 3.01 -16.75 7.31
C HIS A 295 4.27 -16.02 6.83
N LYS A 296 4.82 -15.10 7.63
CA LYS A 296 6.07 -14.39 7.29
C LYS A 296 7.27 -15.34 7.07
N LYS A 297 7.29 -16.52 7.72
CA LYS A 297 8.32 -17.54 7.50
C LYS A 297 8.17 -18.26 6.16
N LEU A 298 6.98 -18.24 5.57
CA LEU A 298 6.66 -18.86 4.28
C LEU A 298 6.79 -17.86 3.12
N ARG A 299 6.96 -16.57 3.39
CA ARG A 299 7.19 -15.55 2.35
C ARG A 299 8.67 -15.42 2.03
N ILE A 300 9.31 -16.56 1.77
CA ILE A 300 10.70 -16.62 1.31
C ILE A 300 10.66 -16.91 -0.17
N GLY A 301 11.32 -16.05 -0.93
CA GLY A 301 11.43 -16.20 -2.36
C GLY A 301 11.80 -14.89 -3.04
N GLY A 302 12.07 -15.04 -4.32
CA GLY A 302 12.33 -13.96 -5.25
C GLY A 302 12.07 -14.48 -6.67
N PRO A 303 12.16 -13.61 -7.68
CA PRO A 303 12.14 -14.06 -9.06
C PRO A 303 13.28 -15.08 -9.27
N VAL A 304 12.91 -16.30 -9.67
CA VAL A 304 13.87 -17.33 -10.08
C VAL A 304 14.10 -17.18 -11.56
N LYS A 305 15.37 -17.22 -11.95
CA LYS A 305 15.77 -17.12 -13.35
C LYS A 305 15.84 -18.53 -13.94
N GLU A 306 15.04 -18.77 -14.95
CA GLU A 306 14.98 -20.03 -15.69
C GLU A 306 15.46 -19.82 -17.12
N ILE A 307 16.01 -20.87 -17.72
CA ILE A 307 16.35 -20.88 -19.13
C ILE A 307 15.33 -21.77 -19.81
N ASN A 308 14.51 -21.20 -20.68
CA ASN A 308 13.50 -21.96 -21.42
C ASN A 308 14.16 -22.86 -22.49
N ALA A 309 13.35 -23.70 -23.15
CA ALA A 309 13.85 -24.64 -24.16
C ALA A 309 14.59 -23.96 -25.34
N ASP A 310 14.31 -22.69 -25.59
CA ASP A 310 14.93 -21.88 -26.65
C ASP A 310 16.20 -21.14 -26.18
N GLY A 311 16.62 -21.33 -24.92
CA GLY A 311 17.79 -20.68 -24.33
C GLY A 311 17.54 -19.25 -23.84
N LEU A 312 16.30 -18.78 -23.81
CA LEU A 312 15.94 -17.45 -23.31
C LEU A 312 15.74 -17.47 -21.80
N GLU A 313 16.19 -16.40 -21.16
CA GLU A 313 16.06 -16.19 -19.73
C GLU A 313 14.64 -15.71 -19.39
N GLU A 314 13.90 -16.48 -18.61
CA GLU A 314 12.58 -16.14 -18.10
C GLU A 314 12.63 -16.01 -16.57
N TYR A 315 11.92 -15.03 -16.01
CA TYR A 315 11.82 -14.86 -14.56
C TYR A 315 10.48 -15.40 -14.07
N VAL A 316 10.52 -16.52 -13.35
CA VAL A 316 9.34 -17.11 -12.73
C VAL A 316 9.19 -16.54 -11.32
N LEU A 317 8.04 -15.91 -11.07
CA LEU A 317 7.76 -15.16 -9.83
C LEU A 317 7.13 -16.01 -8.72
N SER A 318 6.69 -17.24 -9.02
CA SER A 318 5.79 -18.00 -8.14
C SER A 318 6.33 -19.37 -7.73
N TYR A 319 7.62 -19.45 -7.38
CA TYR A 319 8.13 -20.67 -6.77
C TYR A 319 7.65 -20.80 -5.32
N PRO A 320 7.23 -22.01 -4.89
CA PRO A 320 6.94 -22.27 -3.49
C PRO A 320 8.14 -21.99 -2.59
N TRP A 321 7.87 -21.59 -1.35
CA TRP A 321 8.91 -21.13 -0.41
C TRP A 321 10.00 -22.17 -0.14
N TYR A 322 9.65 -23.45 -0.21
CA TYR A 322 10.56 -24.58 0.01
C TYR A 322 11.58 -24.80 -1.11
N TYR A 323 11.50 -24.08 -2.24
CA TYR A 323 12.57 -24.07 -3.24
C TYR A 323 13.78 -23.26 -2.80
N PHE A 324 13.59 -22.33 -1.86
CA PHE A 324 14.63 -21.36 -1.48
C PHE A 324 15.37 -21.75 -0.20
N VAL A 325 14.82 -22.67 0.58
CA VAL A 325 15.35 -23.09 1.89
C VAL A 325 15.03 -24.57 2.13
N ASP A 326 15.87 -25.26 2.89
CA ASP A 326 15.55 -26.61 3.38
C ASP A 326 14.32 -26.53 4.30
N PRO A 327 13.18 -27.16 3.94
CA PRO A 327 11.94 -27.06 4.72
C PRO A 327 12.05 -27.58 6.13
N ILE A 328 12.82 -28.65 6.34
CA ILE A 328 12.93 -29.33 7.63
C ILE A 328 13.74 -28.45 8.58
N GLU A 329 14.89 -27.96 8.14
CA GLU A 329 15.74 -27.07 8.95
C GLU A 329 15.07 -25.71 9.18
N HIS A 330 14.40 -25.15 8.16
CA HIS A 330 13.74 -23.85 8.24
C HIS A 330 12.54 -23.82 9.20
N LEU A 331 11.83 -24.95 9.30
CA LEU A 331 10.64 -25.11 10.16
C LEU A 331 10.89 -26.00 11.39
N LYS A 332 12.14 -26.31 11.74
CA LYS A 332 12.49 -27.23 12.83
C LYS A 332 11.88 -26.90 14.19
N ASP A 333 11.57 -25.63 14.43
CA ASP A 333 10.97 -25.16 15.69
C ASP A 333 9.44 -25.40 15.74
N TYR A 334 8.83 -25.88 14.67
CA TYR A 334 7.39 -26.10 14.54
C TYR A 334 7.09 -27.58 14.35
N GLY A 335 6.04 -28.06 15.05
CA GLY A 335 5.64 -29.46 15.03
C GLY A 335 5.35 -30.03 13.65
N ILE A 336 4.95 -29.20 12.68
CA ILE A 336 4.71 -29.61 11.29
C ILE A 336 5.96 -30.21 10.62
N SER A 337 7.17 -29.75 10.97
CA SER A 337 8.41 -30.22 10.35
C SER A 337 8.62 -31.73 10.50
N ASN A 338 8.17 -32.32 11.61
CA ASN A 338 8.25 -33.76 11.87
C ASN A 338 7.41 -34.62 10.90
N TYR A 339 6.48 -33.99 10.18
CA TYR A 339 5.57 -34.66 9.26
C TYR A 339 5.82 -34.31 7.80
N MET A 340 6.76 -33.40 7.53
CA MET A 340 7.15 -33.08 6.16
C MET A 340 8.08 -34.18 5.64
N ARG A 341 7.84 -34.58 4.39
CA ARG A 341 8.75 -35.47 3.65
C ARG A 341 9.17 -34.76 2.38
N PHE A 342 10.47 -34.70 2.15
CA PHE A 342 10.99 -34.27 0.86
C PHE A 342 10.74 -35.40 -0.13
N VAL A 343 9.97 -35.12 -1.18
CA VAL A 343 9.81 -36.01 -2.33
C VAL A 343 10.70 -35.45 -3.44
N PRO A 344 11.79 -36.13 -3.81
CA PRO A 344 12.60 -35.73 -4.95
C PRO A 344 11.75 -35.58 -6.22
N GLU A 345 12.05 -34.58 -7.05
CA GLU A 345 11.28 -34.27 -8.26
C GLU A 345 11.09 -35.46 -9.22
N LYS A 346 12.12 -36.32 -9.31
CA LYS A 346 12.06 -37.57 -10.09
C LYS A 346 10.93 -38.52 -9.66
N ASP A 347 10.56 -38.51 -8.38
CA ASP A 347 9.56 -39.42 -7.82
C ASP A 347 8.14 -38.82 -7.96
N LEU A 348 8.00 -37.53 -8.28
CA LEU A 348 6.71 -36.88 -8.52
C LEU A 348 6.10 -37.25 -9.89
N LEU A 349 6.93 -37.63 -10.86
CA LEU A 349 6.46 -37.99 -12.21
C LEU A 349 5.88 -39.41 -12.27
N GLU A 350 6.32 -40.31 -11.39
CA GLU A 350 5.87 -41.70 -11.36
C GLU A 350 4.45 -41.85 -10.76
N ASP A 351 4.05 -40.96 -9.84
CA ASP A 351 2.74 -41.01 -9.19
C ASP A 351 1.59 -40.54 -10.10
N THR A 352 1.87 -39.73 -11.13
CA THR A 352 0.81 -39.26 -12.05
C THR A 352 0.34 -40.31 -13.06
N GLU A 353 1.09 -41.41 -13.23
CA GLU A 353 0.74 -42.47 -14.18
C GLU A 353 -0.12 -43.59 -13.58
N GLN A 354 -0.33 -43.61 -12.25
CA GLN A 354 -1.05 -44.71 -11.57
C GLN A 354 -2.51 -44.39 -11.19
N ASP A 355 -2.96 -43.14 -11.33
CA ASP A 355 -4.32 -42.70 -10.99
C ASP A 355 -5.25 -42.47 -12.21
N HIS A 356 -4.86 -42.97 -13.39
CA HIS A 356 -5.70 -43.10 -14.60
C HIS A 356 -5.99 -44.55 -14.92
#